data_AF-K1THC7-F1
#
_entry.id   AF-K1THC7-F1
#
_cell.length_a   1.000
_cell.length_b   1.000
_cell.length_c   1.000
_cell.angle_alpha   90.00
_cell.angle_beta   90.00
_cell.angle_gamma   90.00
#
_symmetry.space_group_name_H-M   'P 1'
#
loop_
_entity.id
_entity.type
_entity.pdbx_description
1 polymer ?
#
loop_
_entity_poly.entity_id
_entity_poly.type
_entity_poly.pdbx_seq_one_letter_code
_entity_poly.pdbx_strand_id
1 'polypeptide(L)'
;MDYGAASLSYNENYTDNKFGEDGSSYYYNPNENTSNHAVTVVGWDDSIPASAFKTTPAGDGAWLIKNSWGDYSRDNGYFWLSYYDKSISGVGIAYDFTVDGADDYFDTRYSYDGGNSLASFGYSRPDIYGANVFTADKDSYVTGAAAYTSAGNNIELSVYTGLKDASNPTSGTKSAV
;
A
#
# COMPACT_ATOMS: atom_id res chain seq x y z
N MET A 1 3.67 -1.86 16.21
CA MET A 1 3.29 -1.53 14.82
C MET A 1 4.57 -1.10 14.16
N ASP A 2 5.09 -1.91 13.25
CA ASP A 2 6.48 -1.75 12.78
C ASP A 2 6.60 -0.79 11.59
N TYR A 3 5.46 -0.43 10.96
CA TYR A 3 5.43 0.22 9.63
C TYR A 3 4.59 1.51 9.57
N GLY A 4 4.21 2.08 10.72
CA GLY A 4 3.61 3.41 10.84
C GLY A 4 2.14 3.57 10.42
N ALA A 5 1.74 3.11 9.22
CA ALA A 5 0.38 3.29 8.72
C ALA A 5 -0.02 2.27 7.63
N ALA A 6 -1.33 2.01 7.51
CA ALA A 6 -1.92 1.20 6.45
C ALA A 6 -3.05 1.96 5.75
N SER A 7 -3.35 1.65 4.49
CA SER A 7 -4.55 2.17 3.81
C SER A 7 -5.77 1.28 4.08
N LEU A 8 -6.95 1.88 4.03
CA LEU A 8 -8.25 1.19 4.12
C LEU A 8 -9.26 1.94 3.25
N SER A 9 -10.21 1.24 2.63
CA SER A 9 -11.36 1.88 2.00
C SER A 9 -12.65 1.49 2.69
N TYR A 10 -13.59 2.43 2.81
CA TYR A 10 -14.91 2.24 3.42
C TYR A 10 -15.96 3.09 2.70
N ASN A 11 -17.23 2.91 3.06
CA ASN A 11 -18.30 3.78 2.58
C ASN A 11 -18.56 4.87 3.61
N GLU A 12 -18.40 6.13 3.23
CA GLU A 12 -18.56 7.30 4.11
C GLU A 12 -19.95 7.95 4.02
N ASN A 13 -20.84 7.43 3.17
CA ASN A 13 -22.19 7.99 3.01
C ASN A 13 -23.17 7.55 4.11
N TYR A 14 -22.81 6.56 4.94
CA TYR A 14 -23.63 6.16 6.07
C TYR A 14 -23.46 7.18 7.20
N THR A 15 -24.51 7.95 7.51
CA THR A 15 -24.47 9.11 8.43
C THR A 15 -24.50 8.72 9.91
N ASP A 16 -23.72 7.72 10.29
CA ASP A 16 -23.70 7.15 11.63
C ASP A 16 -22.43 7.49 12.38
N ASN A 17 -22.28 8.80 12.60
CA ASN A 17 -21.25 9.39 13.43
C ASN A 17 -21.80 9.70 14.82
N LYS A 18 -20.99 9.46 15.84
CA LYS A 18 -21.21 9.92 17.22
C LYS A 18 -19.95 10.56 17.77
N PHE A 19 -20.10 11.72 18.40
CA PHE A 19 -19.02 12.32 19.19
C PHE A 19 -19.13 11.85 20.63
N GLY A 20 -18.00 11.43 21.20
CA GLY A 20 -17.83 11.19 22.63
C GLY A 20 -17.72 12.49 23.41
N GLU A 21 -17.83 12.41 24.74
CA GLU A 21 -17.63 13.57 25.63
C GLU A 21 -16.18 14.06 25.63
N ASP A 22 -15.24 13.20 25.22
CA ASP A 22 -13.81 13.48 25.05
C ASP A 22 -13.48 14.19 23.73
N GLY A 23 -14.47 14.39 22.85
CA GLY A 23 -14.28 14.99 21.51
C GLY A 23 -13.98 13.96 20.41
N SER A 24 -13.78 12.68 20.76
CA SER A 24 -13.52 11.62 19.79
C SER A 24 -14.74 11.40 18.88
N SER A 25 -14.50 11.20 17.58
CA SER A 25 -15.56 10.84 16.61
C SER A 25 -15.56 9.34 16.34
N TYR A 26 -16.71 8.68 16.48
CA TYR A 26 -16.89 7.25 16.26
C TYR A 26 -17.82 6.98 15.08
N TYR A 27 -17.39 6.12 14.17
CA TYR A 27 -18.09 5.78 12.93
C TYR A 27 -18.26 4.26 12.78
N TYR A 28 -19.45 3.85 12.37
CA TYR A 28 -19.72 2.46 12.00
C TYR A 28 -20.83 2.36 10.97
N ASN A 29 -20.58 1.66 9.86
CA ASN A 29 -21.59 1.27 8.89
C ASN A 29 -21.94 -0.23 9.01
N PRO A 30 -23.17 -0.59 9.44
CA PRO A 30 -23.62 -1.97 9.58
C PRO A 30 -24.08 -2.61 8.25
N ASN A 31 -24.00 -1.88 7.13
CA ASN A 31 -24.48 -2.31 5.83
C ASN A 31 -23.31 -2.58 4.87
N GLU A 32 -23.49 -3.54 3.97
CA GLU A 32 -22.54 -3.90 2.91
C GLU A 32 -22.60 -2.88 1.74
N ASN A 33 -22.41 -1.60 2.05
CA ASN A 33 -22.36 -0.56 1.04
C ASN A 33 -21.01 -0.60 0.30
N THR A 34 -21.03 -0.38 -1.01
CA THR A 34 -19.80 -0.23 -1.79
C THR A 34 -18.93 0.90 -1.23
N SER A 35 -17.66 0.61 -0.92
CA SER A 35 -16.72 1.63 -0.45
C SER A 35 -16.59 2.76 -1.46
N ASN A 36 -16.52 4.00 -0.98
CA ASN A 36 -16.42 5.20 -1.82
C ASN A 36 -15.31 6.16 -1.36
N HIS A 37 -14.60 5.83 -0.28
CA HIS A 37 -13.59 6.68 0.31
C HIS A 37 -12.39 5.85 0.79
N ALA A 38 -11.19 6.40 0.64
CA ALA A 38 -9.94 5.78 1.05
C ALA A 38 -9.26 6.63 2.12
N VAL A 39 -8.74 5.98 3.15
CA VAL A 39 -8.20 6.60 4.36
C VAL A 39 -6.95 5.91 4.87
N THR A 40 -6.25 6.56 5.78
CA THR A 40 -5.05 6.04 6.43
C THR A 40 -5.39 5.56 7.84
N VAL A 41 -5.17 4.27 8.11
CA VAL A 41 -5.15 3.68 9.45
C VAL A 41 -3.81 4.03 10.10
N VAL A 42 -3.87 4.75 11.22
CA VAL A 42 -2.69 5.23 11.96
C VAL A 42 -2.61 4.66 13.38
N GLY A 43 -3.56 3.80 13.75
CA GLY A 43 -3.66 3.23 15.08
C GLY A 43 -4.87 2.31 15.21
N TRP A 44 -5.01 1.71 16.38
CA TRP A 44 -6.15 0.90 16.76
C TRP A 44 -6.26 0.86 18.28
N ASP A 45 -7.46 0.56 18.78
CA ASP A 45 -7.71 0.35 20.20
C ASP A 45 -8.80 -0.72 20.35
N ASP A 46 -8.42 -1.89 20.87
CA ASP A 46 -9.31 -3.03 21.08
C ASP A 46 -10.30 -2.81 22.24
N SER A 47 -10.04 -1.79 23.08
CA SER A 47 -10.83 -1.51 24.29
C SER A 47 -11.96 -0.50 24.07
N ILE A 48 -12.07 0.11 22.88
CA ILE A 48 -13.16 1.04 22.57
C ILE A 48 -14.48 0.28 22.62
N PRO A 49 -15.40 0.64 23.55
CA PRO A 49 -16.60 -0.14 23.75
C PRO A 49 -17.55 0.02 22.57
N ALA A 50 -18.29 -1.04 22.21
CA ALA A 50 -19.32 -1.00 21.18
C ALA A 50 -20.37 0.10 21.42
N SER A 51 -20.60 0.48 22.68
CA SER A 51 -21.49 1.58 23.06
C SER A 51 -20.96 2.98 22.71
N ALA A 52 -19.69 3.12 22.33
CA ALA A 52 -19.12 4.38 21.85
C ALA A 52 -19.75 4.80 20.52
N PHE A 53 -20.15 3.83 19.69
CA PHE A 53 -20.79 4.05 18.40
C PHE A 53 -22.29 4.36 18.54
N LYS A 54 -22.87 4.99 17.52
CA LYS A 54 -24.31 5.32 17.50
C LYS A 54 -25.16 4.09 17.25
N THR A 55 -24.88 3.33 16.20
CA THR A 55 -25.30 1.94 16.07
C THR A 55 -24.28 1.05 16.77
N THR A 56 -24.73 0.14 17.62
CA THR A 56 -23.82 -0.77 18.34
C THR A 56 -23.26 -1.84 17.38
N PRO A 57 -21.94 -1.90 17.15
CA PRO A 57 -21.30 -2.99 16.41
C PRO A 57 -21.35 -4.31 17.19
N ALA A 58 -20.94 -5.41 16.55
CA ALA A 58 -21.01 -6.74 17.14
C ALA A 58 -20.05 -6.97 18.31
N GLY A 59 -19.04 -6.11 18.48
CA GLY A 59 -18.08 -6.16 19.55
C GLY A 59 -17.28 -4.86 19.68
N ASP A 60 -16.38 -4.86 20.65
CA ASP A 60 -15.49 -3.75 20.95
C ASP A 60 -14.35 -3.67 19.92
N GLY A 61 -13.73 -2.49 19.84
CA GLY A 61 -12.54 -2.27 19.04
C GLY A 61 -12.75 -1.41 17.79
N ALA A 62 -11.77 -0.57 17.51
CA ALA A 62 -11.81 0.37 16.38
C ALA A 62 -10.42 0.71 15.82
N TRP A 63 -10.38 0.99 14.52
CA TRP A 63 -9.24 1.59 13.82
C TRP A 63 -9.22 3.10 14.04
N LEU A 64 -8.06 3.66 14.37
CA LEU A 64 -7.86 5.11 14.33
C LEU A 64 -7.54 5.53 12.89
N ILE A 65 -8.40 6.37 12.34
CA ILE A 65 -8.31 6.84 10.96
C ILE A 65 -7.85 8.29 10.94
N LYS A 66 -6.87 8.58 10.08
CA LYS A 66 -6.54 9.94 9.62
C LYS A 66 -7.20 10.18 8.27
N ASN A 67 -8.11 11.16 8.22
CA ASN A 67 -8.86 11.52 7.03
C ASN A 67 -8.15 12.59 6.18
N SER A 68 -8.63 12.82 4.96
CA SER A 68 -8.07 13.75 3.97
C SER A 68 -8.90 15.02 3.76
N TRP A 69 -9.80 15.34 4.71
CA TRP A 69 -10.71 16.49 4.63
C TRP A 69 -10.32 17.65 5.54
N GLY A 70 -9.07 17.66 6.02
CA GLY A 70 -8.55 18.72 6.88
C GLY A 70 -9.06 18.66 8.32
N ASP A 71 -8.48 19.54 9.14
CA ASP A 71 -8.61 19.49 10.59
C ASP A 71 -10.00 19.92 11.09
N TYR A 72 -10.80 20.58 10.25
CA TYR A 72 -12.19 20.92 10.58
C TYR A 72 -13.12 19.70 10.56
N SER A 73 -12.66 18.57 10.01
CA SER A 73 -13.44 17.35 9.95
C SER A 73 -13.31 16.56 11.25
N ARG A 74 -14.44 16.26 11.90
CA ARG A 74 -14.49 15.33 13.04
C ARG A 74 -13.55 15.77 14.18
N ASP A 75 -12.72 14.86 14.68
CA ASP A 75 -11.73 15.15 15.72
C ASP A 75 -10.40 15.54 15.07
N ASN A 76 -10.26 16.80 14.65
CA ASN A 76 -9.02 17.33 14.04
C ASN A 76 -8.54 16.52 12.82
N GLY A 77 -9.47 16.05 12.00
CA GLY A 77 -9.21 15.19 10.84
C GLY A 77 -9.17 13.69 11.17
N TYR A 78 -9.40 13.29 12.42
CA TYR A 78 -9.37 11.91 12.87
C TYR A 78 -10.75 11.37 13.26
N PHE A 79 -10.89 10.05 13.22
CA PHE A 79 -12.04 9.34 13.79
C PHE A 79 -11.72 7.86 14.03
N TRP A 80 -12.52 7.24 14.88
CA TRP A 80 -12.51 5.81 15.15
C TRP A 80 -13.52 5.09 14.23
N LEU A 81 -13.03 4.13 13.46
CA LEU A 81 -13.83 3.27 12.59
C LEU A 81 -13.95 1.89 13.24
N SER A 82 -15.18 1.44 13.55
CA SER A 82 -15.37 0.11 14.15
C SER A 82 -14.72 -1.00 13.30
N TYR A 83 -14.08 -1.98 13.95
CA TYR A 83 -13.58 -3.18 13.27
C TYR A 83 -14.66 -3.96 12.50
N TYR A 84 -15.92 -3.75 12.87
CA TYR A 84 -17.07 -4.48 12.33
C TYR A 84 -17.75 -3.76 11.17
N ASP A 85 -17.22 -2.62 10.72
CA ASP A 85 -17.78 -1.88 9.59
C ASP A 85 -17.85 -2.77 8.33
N LYS A 86 -19.07 -2.99 7.83
CA LYS A 86 -19.35 -3.91 6.73
C LYS A 86 -19.07 -3.33 5.35
N SER A 87 -18.79 -2.04 5.29
CA SER A 87 -18.44 -1.37 4.04
C SER A 87 -16.94 -1.32 3.79
N ILE A 88 -16.14 -1.77 4.77
CA ILE A 88 -14.71 -1.96 4.59
C ILE A 88 -14.48 -2.90 3.41
N SER A 89 -13.73 -2.41 2.43
CA SER A 89 -13.43 -3.19 1.24
C SER A 89 -12.03 -2.87 0.70
N GLY A 90 -11.50 -3.79 -0.10
CA GLY A 90 -10.18 -3.68 -0.70
C GLY A 90 -9.08 -4.31 0.16
N VAL A 91 -7.85 -4.22 -0.35
CA VAL A 91 -6.64 -4.71 0.32
C VAL A 91 -6.06 -3.54 1.12
N GLY A 92 -5.78 -3.76 2.41
CA GLY A 92 -5.02 -2.80 3.18
C GLY A 92 -3.57 -2.80 2.72
N ILE A 93 -3.07 -1.67 2.22
CA ILE A 93 -1.70 -1.55 1.74
C ILE A 93 -0.90 -0.83 2.82
N ALA A 94 0.09 -1.53 3.38
CA ALA A 94 1.14 -0.92 4.18
C ALA A 94 2.36 -0.73 3.30
N TYR A 95 2.92 0.48 3.30
CA TYR A 95 4.19 0.77 2.65
C TYR A 95 5.27 0.82 3.71
N ASP A 96 6.33 0.05 3.51
CA ASP A 96 7.57 0.21 4.25
C ASP A 96 8.50 1.09 3.42
N PHE A 97 8.77 2.30 3.91
CA PHE A 97 9.75 3.21 3.33
C PHE A 97 11.02 3.10 4.15
N THR A 98 11.85 2.12 3.85
CA THR A 98 13.25 2.15 4.26
C THR A 98 13.96 3.11 3.31
N VAL A 99 14.27 4.31 3.79
CA VAL A 99 15.13 5.27 3.09
C VAL A 99 16.38 5.44 3.93
N ASP A 100 17.49 4.86 3.51
CA ASP A 100 18.79 4.99 4.18
C ASP A 100 19.62 6.10 3.53
N GLY A 101 19.23 7.35 3.82
CA GLY A 101 19.99 8.53 3.41
C GLY A 101 19.91 8.86 1.91
N ALA A 102 20.94 9.57 1.42
CA ALA A 102 20.98 10.08 0.04
C ALA A 102 21.19 8.98 -1.01
N ASP A 103 21.63 7.79 -0.60
CA ASP A 103 22.04 6.70 -1.50
C ASP A 103 20.82 5.93 -2.09
N ASP A 104 19.62 6.14 -1.54
CA ASP A 104 18.36 5.61 -2.10
C ASP A 104 17.74 6.47 -3.21
N TYR A 105 18.43 7.57 -3.60
CA TYR A 105 17.98 8.45 -4.67
C TYR A 105 18.67 8.12 -6.00
N PHE A 106 17.87 7.75 -7.00
CA PHE A 106 18.33 7.48 -8.37
C PHE A 106 18.01 8.67 -9.28
N ASP A 107 18.99 9.15 -10.05
CA ASP A 107 18.83 10.26 -11.00
C ASP A 107 17.95 9.90 -12.20
N THR A 108 17.89 8.62 -12.58
CA THR A 108 17.13 8.15 -13.74
C THR A 108 16.56 6.76 -13.46
N ARG A 109 15.27 6.59 -13.72
CA ARG A 109 14.56 5.31 -13.62
C ARG A 109 14.00 4.94 -14.99
N TYR A 110 14.34 3.74 -15.44
CA TYR A 110 13.68 3.09 -16.57
C TYR A 110 12.63 2.10 -16.03
N SER A 111 11.38 2.26 -16.45
CA SER A 111 10.26 1.41 -16.01
C SER A 111 9.19 1.37 -17.10
N TYR A 112 8.65 0.18 -17.37
CA TYR A 112 7.45 0.04 -18.21
C TYR A 112 6.16 0.17 -17.39
N ASP A 113 6.23 -0.10 -16.09
CA ASP A 113 5.08 -0.06 -15.19
C ASP A 113 5.14 1.16 -14.28
N GLY A 114 4.00 1.82 -14.10
CA GLY A 114 3.81 2.95 -13.18
C GLY A 114 2.88 2.65 -12.01
N GLY A 115 2.32 1.45 -11.91
CA GLY A 115 1.26 1.10 -10.97
C GLY A 115 1.60 -0.03 -10.00
N ASN A 116 1.00 0.01 -8.82
CA ASN A 116 0.98 -1.11 -7.87
C ASN A 116 -0.14 -2.07 -8.28
N SER A 117 0.13 -3.01 -9.18
CA SER A 117 -0.84 -4.04 -9.52
C SER A 117 -1.05 -4.98 -8.34
N LEU A 118 -2.29 -5.11 -7.86
CA LEU A 118 -2.67 -6.07 -6.82
C LEU A 118 -2.85 -7.50 -7.37
N ALA A 119 -2.76 -7.67 -8.69
CA ALA A 119 -2.86 -8.97 -9.34
C ALA A 119 -1.47 -9.60 -9.46
N SER A 120 -1.24 -10.70 -8.74
CA SER A 120 -0.11 -11.59 -9.00
C SER A 120 -0.46 -12.54 -10.13
N PHE A 121 0.43 -12.66 -11.10
CA PHE A 121 0.38 -13.72 -12.10
C PHE A 121 1.59 -14.64 -11.90
N GLY A 122 1.37 -15.94 -12.02
CA GLY A 122 2.40 -16.95 -11.84
C GLY A 122 2.22 -18.10 -12.83
N TYR A 123 3.30 -18.80 -13.11
CA TYR A 123 3.28 -20.04 -13.87
C TYR A 123 3.43 -21.22 -12.92
N SER A 124 2.85 -22.37 -13.27
CA SER A 124 3.08 -23.64 -12.54
C SER A 124 4.48 -24.21 -12.83
N ARG A 125 5.52 -23.45 -12.49
CA ARG A 125 6.94 -23.78 -12.67
C ARG A 125 7.73 -23.34 -11.44
N PRO A 126 8.78 -24.08 -11.05
CA PRO A 126 9.60 -23.71 -9.89
C PRO A 126 10.39 -22.42 -10.13
N ASP A 127 10.86 -22.21 -11.37
CA ASP A 127 11.64 -21.04 -11.76
C ASP A 127 11.01 -20.36 -12.98
N ILE A 128 10.98 -19.02 -12.95
CA ILE A 128 10.50 -18.17 -14.03
C ILE A 128 11.56 -17.10 -14.27
N TYR A 129 11.93 -16.91 -15.54
CA TYR A 129 12.85 -15.86 -15.96
C TYR A 129 12.12 -14.89 -16.88
N GLY A 130 12.33 -13.60 -16.65
CA GLY A 130 11.83 -12.52 -17.47
C GLY A 130 12.86 -11.40 -17.55
N ALA A 131 12.75 -10.56 -18.57
CA ALA A 131 13.64 -9.42 -18.74
C ALA A 131 12.88 -8.25 -19.33
N ASN A 132 13.20 -7.05 -18.84
CA ASN A 132 12.87 -5.79 -19.50
C ASN A 132 14.13 -5.26 -20.17
N VAL A 133 14.00 -4.82 -21.42
CA VAL A 133 15.10 -4.26 -22.20
C VAL A 133 14.86 -2.76 -22.34
N PHE A 134 15.79 -1.96 -21.83
CA PHE A 134 15.70 -0.50 -21.90
C PHE A 134 16.79 0.07 -22.82
N THR A 135 16.47 1.17 -23.48
CA THR A 135 17.47 2.00 -24.18
C THR A 135 17.83 3.16 -23.28
N ALA A 136 19.11 3.29 -22.93
CA ALA A 136 19.59 4.42 -22.14
C ALA A 136 19.66 5.69 -23.01
N ASP A 137 19.24 6.83 -22.45
CA ASP A 137 19.25 8.12 -23.16
C ASP A 137 20.65 8.75 -23.21
N LYS A 138 21.51 8.34 -22.27
CA LYS A 138 22.91 8.78 -22.15
C LYS A 138 23.75 7.67 -21.52
N ASP A 139 25.06 7.75 -21.73
CA ASP A 139 26.02 6.90 -21.03
C ASP A 139 25.89 7.12 -19.52
N SER A 140 25.61 6.03 -18.79
CA SER A 140 25.31 6.05 -17.35
C SER A 140 25.65 4.71 -16.69
N TYR A 141 25.83 4.74 -15.38
CA TYR A 141 26.01 3.53 -14.57
C TYR A 141 24.65 3.01 -14.10
N VAL A 142 24.49 1.68 -14.14
CA VAL A 142 23.36 1.01 -13.48
C VAL A 142 23.77 0.75 -12.04
N THR A 143 23.14 1.43 -11.10
CA THR A 143 23.45 1.34 -9.65
C THR A 143 22.42 0.54 -8.86
N GLY A 144 21.29 0.19 -9.47
CA GLY A 144 20.25 -0.59 -8.82
C GLY A 144 19.26 -1.20 -9.82
N ALA A 145 18.55 -2.22 -9.37
CA ALA A 145 17.43 -2.83 -10.06
C ALA A 145 16.38 -3.23 -9.02
N ALA A 146 15.10 -3.10 -9.38
CA ALA A 146 13.99 -3.45 -8.51
C ALA A 146 12.99 -4.33 -9.26
N ALA A 147 12.40 -5.28 -8.53
CA ALA A 147 11.31 -6.13 -8.99
C ALA A 147 10.26 -6.26 -7.89
N TYR A 148 9.00 -6.42 -8.29
CA TYR A 148 7.91 -6.71 -7.38
C TYR A 148 7.57 -8.19 -7.43
N THR A 149 7.49 -8.85 -6.27
CA THR A 149 7.10 -10.26 -6.15
C THR A 149 6.33 -10.48 -4.86
N SER A 150 5.56 -11.57 -4.80
CA SER A 150 4.92 -12.02 -3.55
C SER A 150 5.99 -12.43 -2.54
N ALA A 151 5.67 -12.29 -1.25
CA ALA A 151 6.55 -12.73 -0.17
C ALA A 151 6.87 -14.24 -0.27
N GLY A 152 8.09 -14.62 0.13
CA GLY A 152 8.54 -16.01 0.17
C GLY A 152 9.20 -16.52 -1.12
N ASN A 153 9.32 -15.69 -2.16
CA ASN A 153 10.07 -16.04 -3.38
C ASN A 153 11.55 -15.65 -3.25
N ASN A 154 12.44 -16.50 -3.80
CA ASN A 154 13.84 -16.14 -4.03
C ASN A 154 13.95 -15.40 -5.36
N ILE A 155 14.75 -14.33 -5.40
CA ILE A 155 14.96 -13.52 -6.60
C ILE A 155 16.44 -13.54 -6.97
N GLU A 156 16.74 -13.86 -8.23
CA GLU A 156 18.03 -13.58 -8.85
C GLU A 156 17.85 -12.40 -9.82
N LEU A 157 18.67 -11.36 -9.67
CA LEU A 157 18.74 -10.24 -10.61
C LEU A 157 20.07 -10.28 -11.34
N SER A 158 20.03 -10.16 -12.66
CA SER A 158 21.20 -10.05 -13.52
C SER A 158 21.03 -8.87 -14.46
N VAL A 159 22.04 -8.01 -14.57
CA VAL A 159 22.05 -6.87 -15.49
C VAL A 159 22.96 -7.19 -16.68
N TYR A 160 22.47 -6.95 -17.90
CA TYR A 160 23.26 -7.07 -19.12
C TYR A 160 23.29 -5.72 -19.84
N THR A 161 24.48 -5.27 -20.24
CA THR A 161 24.67 -4.00 -20.95
C THR A 161 25.23 -4.22 -22.35
N GLY A 162 25.01 -3.25 -23.24
CA GLY A 162 25.53 -3.31 -24.62
C GLY A 162 24.98 -4.48 -25.44
N LEU A 163 23.68 -4.78 -25.29
CA LEU A 163 22.97 -5.85 -26.00
C LEU A 163 23.24 -5.80 -27.51
N LYS A 164 23.41 -6.97 -28.13
CA LYS A 164 23.58 -7.11 -29.59
C LYS A 164 22.27 -7.41 -30.30
N ASP A 165 21.28 -7.91 -29.56
CA ASP A 165 19.95 -8.23 -30.01
C ASP A 165 18.96 -7.92 -28.87
N ALA A 166 18.03 -6.99 -29.12
CA ALA A 166 17.04 -6.57 -28.12
C ALA A 166 16.01 -7.68 -27.80
N SER A 167 15.86 -8.68 -28.67
CA SER A 167 15.00 -9.86 -28.40
C SER A 167 15.72 -10.95 -27.60
N ASN A 168 17.06 -10.84 -27.45
CA ASN A 168 17.87 -11.71 -26.62
C ASN A 168 18.53 -10.91 -25.48
N PRO A 169 17.93 -10.88 -24.27
CA PRO A 169 18.40 -10.06 -23.15
C PRO A 169 19.76 -10.48 -22.60
N THR A 170 20.30 -11.63 -23.03
CA THR A 170 21.64 -12.12 -22.64
C THR A 170 22.70 -11.89 -23.70
N SER A 171 22.35 -11.23 -24.81
CA SER A 171 23.28 -10.99 -25.94
C SER A 171 24.38 -9.97 -25.65
N GLY A 172 24.26 -9.22 -24.54
CA GLY A 172 25.24 -8.23 -24.12
C GLY A 172 26.30 -8.78 -23.17
N THR A 173 26.93 -7.87 -22.43
CA THR A 173 27.90 -8.21 -21.39
C THR A 173 27.16 -8.30 -20.05
N LYS A 174 27.24 -9.46 -19.38
CA LYS A 174 26.74 -9.61 -18.01
C LYS A 174 27.55 -8.70 -17.09
N SER A 175 26.88 -7.89 -16.29
CA SER A 175 27.53 -7.09 -15.26
C SER A 175 28.21 -8.00 -14.24
N ALA A 176 29.39 -7.59 -13.76
CA ALA A 176 30.20 -8.39 -12.84
C ALA A 176 29.88 -8.18 -11.35
N VAL A 177 28.87 -7.36 -11.06
CA VAL A 177 28.34 -7.16 -9.70
C VAL A 177 27.56 -8.37 -9.23
#